data_AF-A0A4Y2FBM8-F1
#
_entry.id   AF-A0A4Y2FBM8-F1
#
_cell.length_a   1.000
_cell.length_b   1.000
_cell.length_c   1.000
_cell.angle_alpha   90.00
_cell.angle_beta   90.00
_cell.angle_gamma   90.00
#
_symmetry.space_group_name_H-M   'P 1'
#
loop_
_entity.id
_entity.type
_entity.pdbx_description
1 polymer ?
#
loop_
_entity_poly.entity_id
_entity_poly.type
_entity_poly.pdbx_seq_one_letter_code
_entity_poly.pdbx_strand_id
1 'polypeptide(L)'
;MNVHRSAIHRLLKHYQRDQNASRRRGSGRRRSTTRTDDRYLLQYARRRRTLTTRQLASQLSAATGRPISRHTVSLRLHEGGMFARRPVVCVPLSPAHVRARLHWAREHRNWTPEALYSLRMSLDLTFRTIPEGK
;
A
#
# COMPACT_ATOMS: atom_id res chain seq x y z
N MET A 1 -6.97 -51.84 -3.74
CA MET A 1 -7.31 -50.53 -3.15
C MET A 1 -8.39 -50.71 -2.09
N ASN A 2 -8.11 -50.36 -0.84
CA ASN A 2 -9.06 -50.50 0.27
C ASN A 2 -9.89 -49.21 0.44
N VAL A 3 -10.94 -49.05 -0.35
CA VAL A 3 -11.82 -47.87 -0.32
C VAL A 3 -13.24 -48.32 0.07
N HIS A 4 -13.83 -47.64 1.05
CA HIS A 4 -15.14 -48.01 1.56
C HIS A 4 -16.25 -47.78 0.50
N ARG A 5 -17.20 -48.72 0.35
CA ARG A 5 -18.31 -48.63 -0.62
C ARG A 5 -19.09 -47.30 -0.53
N SER A 6 -19.28 -46.76 0.68
CA SER A 6 -19.97 -45.48 0.88
C SER A 6 -19.21 -44.27 0.33
N ALA A 7 -17.87 -44.33 0.23
CA ALA A 7 -17.08 -43.27 -0.39
C ALA A 7 -17.24 -43.31 -1.92
N ILE A 8 -17.24 -44.50 -2.53
CA ILE A 8 -17.47 -44.71 -3.96
C ILE A 8 -18.86 -44.22 -4.36
N HIS A 9 -19.91 -44.60 -3.60
CA HIS A 9 -21.27 -44.16 -3.87
C HIS A 9 -21.44 -42.64 -3.77
N ARG A 10 -20.85 -42.00 -2.75
CA ARG A 10 -20.86 -40.53 -2.59
C ARG A 10 -20.13 -39.82 -3.74
N LEU A 11 -19.00 -40.37 -4.18
CA LEU A 11 -18.24 -39.83 -5.31
C LEU A 11 -19.03 -39.96 -6.62
N LEU A 12 -19.62 -41.12 -6.89
CA LEU A 12 -20.42 -41.34 -8.09
C LEU A 12 -21.63 -40.40 -8.15
N LYS A 13 -22.36 -40.24 -7.03
CA LYS A 13 -23.49 -39.32 -6.94
C LYS A 13 -23.06 -37.86 -7.16
N HIS A 14 -21.90 -37.46 -6.62
CA HIS A 14 -21.32 -36.15 -6.85
C HIS A 14 -20.95 -35.94 -8.33
N TYR A 15 -20.31 -36.93 -8.93
CA TYR A 15 -19.89 -36.89 -10.33
C TYR A 15 -21.08 -36.82 -11.30
N GLN A 16 -22.13 -37.62 -11.09
CA GLN A 16 -23.35 -37.56 -11.90
C GLN A 16 -24.00 -36.17 -11.88
N ARG A 17 -23.98 -35.50 -10.73
CA ARG A 17 -24.62 -34.18 -10.54
C ARG A 17 -23.80 -33.03 -11.13
N ASP A 18 -22.50 -33.01 -10.86
CA ASP A 18 -21.65 -31.85 -11.13
C ASP A 18 -20.68 -32.09 -12.31
N GLN A 19 -20.68 -33.29 -12.92
CA GLN A 19 -19.70 -33.76 -13.92
C GLN A 19 -18.24 -33.53 -13.49
N ASN A 20 -18.01 -33.54 -12.18
CA ASN A 20 -16.76 -33.15 -11.56
C ASN A 20 -16.44 -34.11 -10.40
N ALA A 21 -15.23 -34.68 -10.43
CA ALA A 21 -14.73 -35.57 -9.38
C ALA A 21 -13.84 -34.86 -8.35
N SER A 22 -13.53 -33.57 -8.57
CA SER A 22 -12.70 -32.82 -7.63
C SER A 22 -13.44 -32.51 -6.33
N ARG A 23 -12.68 -32.49 -5.24
CA ARG A 23 -13.20 -32.16 -3.91
C ARG A 23 -13.57 -30.67 -3.87
N ARG A 24 -14.78 -30.36 -3.41
CA ARG A 24 -15.20 -28.98 -3.14
C ARG A 24 -14.31 -28.33 -2.09
N ARG A 25 -14.03 -27.04 -2.27
CA ARG A 25 -13.29 -26.25 -1.28
C ARG A 25 -14.06 -26.23 0.03
N GLY A 26 -13.38 -26.59 1.13
CA GLY A 26 -13.97 -26.50 2.47
C GLY A 26 -14.19 -25.04 2.89
N SER A 27 -15.13 -24.81 3.81
CA SER A 27 -15.45 -23.48 4.34
C SER A 27 -14.34 -22.85 5.18
N GLY A 28 -13.42 -23.66 5.72
CA GLY A 28 -12.30 -23.19 6.54
C GLY A 28 -12.73 -22.60 7.89
N ARG A 29 -11.77 -22.06 8.64
CA ARG A 29 -12.02 -21.42 9.93
C ARG A 29 -12.58 -20.02 9.74
N ARG A 30 -13.56 -19.63 10.58
CA ARG A 30 -14.07 -18.25 10.62
C ARG A 30 -12.95 -17.28 10.98
N ARG A 31 -12.97 -16.10 10.35
CA ARG A 31 -12.01 -15.02 10.61
C ARG A 31 -12.25 -14.39 11.97
N SER A 32 -11.19 -13.90 12.61
CA SER A 32 -11.26 -13.13 13.86
C SER A 32 -11.72 -11.69 13.65
N THR A 33 -11.46 -11.11 12.47
CA THR A 33 -11.90 -9.77 12.07
C THR A 33 -13.14 -9.83 11.18
N THR A 34 -13.98 -8.81 11.30
CA THR A 34 -15.15 -8.61 10.44
C THR A 34 -14.79 -7.69 9.26
N ARG A 35 -15.67 -7.64 8.25
CA ARG A 35 -15.48 -6.73 7.10
C ARG A 35 -15.47 -5.25 7.50
N THR A 36 -16.17 -4.90 8.59
CA THR A 36 -16.19 -3.54 9.13
C THR A 36 -14.86 -3.21 9.82
N ASP A 37 -14.32 -4.14 10.60
CA ASP A 37 -13.00 -4.01 11.24
C ASP A 37 -11.91 -3.84 10.18
N ASP A 38 -11.96 -4.66 9.13
CA ASP A 38 -11.02 -4.59 8.01
C ASP A 38 -11.12 -3.22 7.33
N ARG A 39 -12.32 -2.71 7.04
CA ARG A 39 -12.50 -1.38 6.44
C ARG A 39 -11.93 -0.26 7.32
N TYR A 40 -12.22 -0.30 8.62
CA TYR A 40 -11.70 0.66 9.59
C TYR A 40 -10.17 0.62 9.64
N LEU A 41 -9.59 -0.59 9.72
CA LEU A 41 -8.14 -0.79 9.71
C LEU A 41 -7.50 -0.21 8.45
N LEU A 42 -8.07 -0.47 7.27
CA LEU A 42 -7.52 0.04 6.01
C LEU A 42 -7.57 1.58 5.94
N GLN A 43 -8.69 2.17 6.36
CA GLN A 43 -8.83 3.64 6.40
C GLN A 43 -7.86 4.27 7.39
N TYR A 44 -7.72 3.65 8.57
CA TYR A 44 -6.88 4.16 9.63
C TYR A 44 -5.39 4.09 9.26
N ALA A 45 -4.94 2.97 8.68
CA ALA A 45 -3.57 2.83 8.17
C ALA A 45 -3.25 3.82 7.04
N ARG A 46 -4.22 4.15 6.16
CA ARG A 46 -4.04 5.17 5.11
C ARG A 46 -3.84 6.58 5.67
N ARG A 47 -4.56 6.92 6.75
CA ARG A 47 -4.44 8.22 7.45
C ARG A 47 -3.12 8.31 8.21
N ARG A 48 -2.70 7.22 8.86
CA ARG A 48 -1.48 7.16 9.69
C ARG A 48 -0.46 6.18 9.13
N ARG A 49 0.13 6.54 8.00
CA ARG A 49 1.03 5.68 7.21
C ARG A 49 2.31 5.25 7.93
N THR A 50 2.70 5.93 9.00
CA THR A 50 3.90 5.66 9.80
C THR A 50 3.67 4.67 10.93
N LEU A 51 2.41 4.30 11.22
CA LEU A 51 2.14 3.37 12.32
C LEU A 51 2.57 1.95 11.99
N THR A 52 3.11 1.30 13.00
CA THR A 52 3.51 -0.11 12.93
C THR A 52 2.29 -1.03 13.03
N THR A 53 2.43 -2.25 12.50
CA THR A 53 1.41 -3.30 12.61
C THR A 53 1.07 -3.64 14.06
N ARG A 54 2.01 -3.48 15.00
CA ARG A 54 1.76 -3.69 16.44
C ARG A 54 0.88 -2.59 17.03
N GLN A 55 1.15 -1.33 16.71
CA GLN A 55 0.31 -0.21 17.16
C GLN A 55 -1.11 -0.30 16.59
N LEU A 56 -1.23 -0.67 15.31
CA LEU A 56 -2.52 -0.93 14.67
C LEU A 56 -3.27 -2.08 15.34
N ALA A 57 -2.58 -3.16 15.69
CA ALA A 57 -3.19 -4.28 16.42
C ALA A 57 -3.68 -3.88 17.81
N SER A 58 -2.89 -3.12 18.57
CA SER A 58 -3.32 -2.60 19.87
C SER A 58 -4.56 -1.72 19.76
N GLN A 59 -4.61 -0.82 18.77
CA GLN A 59 -5.75 0.08 18.58
C GLN A 59 -7.00 -0.67 18.10
N LEU A 60 -6.85 -1.61 17.18
CA LEU A 60 -7.98 -2.42 16.72
C LEU A 60 -8.51 -3.32 17.85
N SER A 61 -7.61 -3.87 18.67
CA SER A 61 -8.01 -4.67 19.83
C SER A 61 -8.76 -3.85 20.87
N ALA A 62 -8.28 -2.63 21.16
CA ALA A 62 -8.96 -1.71 22.07
C ALA A 62 -10.35 -1.29 21.56
N ALA A 63 -10.47 -1.02 20.25
CA ALA A 63 -11.75 -0.63 19.65
C ALA A 63 -12.78 -1.78 19.57
N THR A 64 -12.32 -3.01 19.37
CA THR A 64 -13.21 -4.18 19.20
C THR A 64 -13.44 -4.96 20.49
N GLY A 65 -12.70 -4.67 21.56
CA GLY A 65 -12.72 -5.42 22.82
C GLY A 65 -12.22 -6.86 22.69
N ARG A 66 -11.50 -7.19 21.61
CA ARG A 66 -11.03 -8.54 21.29
C ARG A 66 -9.52 -8.53 21.04
N PRO A 67 -8.77 -9.53 21.52
CA PRO A 67 -7.34 -9.60 21.23
C PRO A 67 -7.12 -9.92 19.74
N ILE A 68 -6.53 -8.96 19.02
CA ILE A 68 -6.15 -9.13 17.61
C ILE A 68 -4.64 -9.12 17.51
N SER A 69 -4.09 -10.18 16.90
CA SER A 69 -2.64 -10.32 16.76
C SER A 69 -2.07 -9.41 15.68
N ARG A 70 -0.81 -8.99 15.86
CA ARG A 70 -0.01 -8.29 14.84
C ARG A 70 -0.05 -9.00 13.49
N HIS A 71 0.04 -10.34 13.49
CA HIS A 71 0.04 -11.13 12.27
C HIS A 71 -1.28 -11.03 11.51
N THR A 72 -2.42 -11.07 12.23
CA THR A 72 -3.75 -10.88 11.63
C THR A 72 -3.83 -9.53 10.92
N VAL A 73 -3.41 -8.46 11.59
CA VAL A 73 -3.37 -7.11 11.01
C VAL A 73 -2.50 -7.08 9.75
N SER A 74 -1.31 -7.68 9.78
CA SER A 74 -0.43 -7.74 8.61
C SER A 74 -1.10 -8.41 7.41
N LEU A 75 -1.78 -9.54 7.63
CA LEU A 75 -2.52 -10.23 6.58
C LEU A 75 -3.66 -9.37 6.02
N ARG A 76 -4.42 -8.68 6.88
CA ARG A 76 -5.50 -7.78 6.45
C ARG A 76 -4.98 -6.61 5.62
N LEU A 77 -3.86 -6.02 6.03
CA LEU A 77 -3.23 -4.93 5.27
C LEU A 77 -2.78 -5.41 3.89
N HIS A 78 -2.17 -6.59 3.80
CA HIS A 78 -1.73 -7.18 2.52
C HIS A 78 -2.92 -7.54 1.62
N GLU A 79 -3.99 -8.13 2.17
CA GLU A 79 -5.23 -8.37 1.43
C GLU A 79 -5.84 -7.06 0.90
N GLY A 80 -5.68 -5.96 1.64
CA GLY A 80 -6.07 -4.61 1.22
C GLY A 80 -5.05 -3.89 0.32
N GLY A 81 -3.99 -4.57 -0.13
CA GLY A 81 -2.97 -4.02 -1.03
C GLY A 81 -2.01 -3.01 -0.38
N MET A 82 -1.93 -2.97 0.95
CA MET A 82 -1.00 -2.11 1.67
C MET A 82 0.29 -2.84 2.02
N PHE A 83 1.40 -2.22 1.63
CA PHE A 83 2.75 -2.72 1.83
C PHE A 83 3.62 -1.65 2.47
N ALA A 84 4.62 -2.07 3.23
CA ALA A 84 5.63 -1.17 3.74
C ALA A 84 6.43 -0.57 2.58
N ARG A 85 6.74 0.73 2.67
CA ARG A 85 7.58 1.45 1.73
C ARG A 85 8.57 2.30 2.53
N ARG A 86 9.78 2.48 1.99
CA ARG A 86 10.76 3.42 2.55
C ARG A 86 10.37 4.84 2.13
N PRO A 87 10.26 5.81 3.05
CA PRO A 87 10.00 7.19 2.68
C PRO A 87 11.18 7.75 1.88
N VAL A 88 10.89 8.61 0.91
CA VAL A 88 11.92 9.35 0.17
C VAL A 88 12.52 10.39 1.11
N VAL A 89 13.86 10.45 1.17
CA VAL A 89 14.56 11.49 1.92
C VAL A 89 14.52 12.78 1.11
N CYS A 90 13.97 13.85 1.68
CA CYS A 90 13.90 15.16 1.03
C CYS A 90 14.32 16.26 2.01
N VAL A 91 14.86 17.35 1.46
CA VAL A 91 15.14 18.57 2.24
C VAL A 91 13.81 19.21 2.62
N PRO A 92 13.53 19.45 3.92
CA PRO A 92 12.31 20.13 4.34
C PRO A 92 12.22 21.52 3.69
N LEU A 93 11.13 21.78 2.98
CA LEU A 93 10.85 23.09 2.40
C LEU A 93 9.96 23.89 3.35
N SER A 94 10.30 25.17 3.55
CA SER A 94 9.40 26.11 4.21
C SER A 94 8.16 26.32 3.33
N PRO A 95 7.00 26.68 3.91
CA PRO A 95 5.80 27.01 3.13
C PRO A 95 6.03 28.12 2.10
N ALA A 96 6.92 29.08 2.38
CA ALA A 96 7.30 30.13 1.43
C ALA A 96 8.04 29.56 0.21
N HIS A 97 9.02 28.67 0.42
CA HIS A 97 9.72 27.99 -0.67
C HIS A 97 8.78 27.14 -1.52
N VAL A 98 7.82 26.44 -0.90
CA VAL A 98 6.83 25.64 -1.64
C VAL A 98 5.99 26.54 -2.56
N ARG A 99 5.52 27.70 -2.06
CA ARG A 99 4.75 28.65 -2.87
C ARG A 99 5.56 29.24 -4.02
N ALA A 100 6.78 29.67 -3.76
CA ALA A 100 7.67 30.24 -4.78
C ALA A 100 7.97 29.22 -5.89
N ARG A 101 8.33 27.98 -5.52
CA ARG A 101 8.57 26.90 -6.50
C ARG A 101 7.33 26.57 -7.32
N LEU A 102 6.15 26.55 -6.69
CA LEU A 102 4.89 26.29 -7.39
C LEU A 102 4.53 27.43 -8.35
N HIS A 103 4.74 28.68 -7.95
CA HIS A 103 4.50 29.85 -8.81
C HIS A 103 5.39 29.78 -10.05
N TRP A 104 6.69 29.60 -9.84
CA TRP A 104 7.67 29.47 -10.90
C TRP A 104 7.29 28.33 -11.86
N ALA A 105 6.98 27.13 -11.33
CA ALA A 105 6.58 25.98 -12.15
C ALA A 105 5.30 26.22 -12.97
N ARG A 106 4.36 27.04 -12.47
CA ARG A 106 3.13 27.39 -13.19
C ARG A 106 3.39 28.36 -14.32
N GLU A 107 4.18 29.40 -14.08
CA GLU A 107 4.59 30.37 -15.12
C GLU A 107 5.38 29.69 -16.24
N HIS A 108 6.14 28.66 -15.89
CA HIS A 108 7.09 28.00 -16.78
C HIS A 108 6.54 26.66 -17.33
N ARG A 109 5.23 26.42 -17.21
CA ARG A 109 4.58 25.15 -17.59
C ARG A 109 4.71 24.80 -19.08
N ASN A 110 4.72 25.82 -19.94
CA ASN A 110 4.72 25.67 -21.40
C ASN A 110 6.08 25.98 -22.03
N TRP A 111 7.14 25.89 -21.24
CA TRP A 111 8.48 26.14 -21.76
C TRP A 111 8.87 25.14 -22.84
N THR A 112 9.39 25.67 -23.95
CA THR A 112 9.91 24.85 -25.03
C THR A 112 11.33 24.37 -24.68
N PRO A 113 11.81 23.28 -25.31
CA PRO A 113 13.17 22.79 -25.12
C PRO A 113 14.24 23.89 -25.30
N GLU A 114 14.05 24.82 -26.22
CA GLU A 114 14.96 25.95 -26.49
C GLU A 114 15.07 26.91 -25.29
N ALA A 115 13.94 27.19 -24.63
CA ALA A 115 13.91 28.00 -23.40
C ALA A 115 14.66 27.30 -22.25
N LEU A 116 14.55 25.96 -22.17
CA LEU A 116 15.30 25.16 -21.20
C LEU A 116 16.80 25.14 -21.49
N TYR A 117 17.21 25.07 -22.76
CA TYR A 117 18.62 25.18 -23.15
C TYR A 117 19.20 26.54 -22.79
N SER A 118 18.48 27.64 -23.06
CA SER A 118 18.92 28.99 -22.69
C SER A 118 19.11 29.16 -21.18
N LEU A 119 18.18 28.66 -20.36
CA LEU A 119 18.31 28.74 -18.91
C LEU A 119 19.52 27.93 -18.41
N ARG A 120 19.71 26.70 -18.91
CA ARG A 120 20.84 25.84 -18.55
C ARG A 120 22.19 26.52 -18.87
N MET A 121 22.32 27.10 -20.07
CA MET A 121 23.54 27.81 -20.46
C MET A 121 23.80 29.05 -19.60
N SER A 122 22.76 29.79 -19.22
CA SER A 122 22.91 30.93 -18.30
C SER A 122 23.33 30.53 -16.88
N LEU A 123 22.80 29.42 -16.35
CA LEU A 123 23.18 28.91 -15.03
C LEU A 123 24.64 28.41 -15.04
N ASP A 124 25.04 27.67 -16.07
CA ASP A 124 26.43 27.21 -16.25
C ASP A 124 27.44 28.36 -16.36
N LEU A 125 27.04 29.53 -16.89
CA LEU A 125 27.85 30.75 -16.92
C LEU A 125 27.93 31.44 -15.54
N THR A 126 26.86 31.44 -14.75
CA THR A 126 26.85 32.05 -13.40
C THR A 126 27.66 31.29 -12.35
N PHE A 127 27.78 29.96 -12.46
CA PHE A 127 28.65 29.18 -11.56
C PHE A 127 30.15 29.32 -11.88
N ARG A 128 30.51 29.76 -13.09
CA ARG A 128 31.92 29.94 -13.51
C ARG A 128 32.50 31.31 -13.15
N THR A 129 31.68 32.26 -12.69
CA THR A 129 32.10 33.64 -12.39
C THR A 129 31.92 34.00 -10.91
N ILE A 130 32.18 33.08 -9.99
CA ILE A 130 32.51 33.45 -8.61
C ILE A 130 34.01 33.73 -8.59
N PRO A 131 34.47 34.98 -8.45
CA PRO A 131 35.89 35.23 -8.28
C PRO A 131 36.30 34.69 -6.91
N GLU A 132 37.25 33.77 -6.88
CA GLU A 132 38.00 33.36 -5.70
C GLU A 132 38.72 34.60 -5.13
N GLY A 133 38.07 35.25 -4.16
CA GLY A 133 38.63 36.37 -3.42
C GLY A 133 39.64 35.85 -2.39
N LYS A 134 40.89 36.28 -2.54
CA LYS A 134 42.00 36.13 -1.58
C LYS A 134 41.71 36.82 -0.26
#